data_AF-A0A0F2NUD2-F1
#
_entry.id   AF-A0A0F2NUD2-F1
#
_cell.length_a   1.000
_cell.length_b   1.000
_cell.length_c   1.000
_cell.angle_alpha   90.00
_cell.angle_beta   90.00
_cell.angle_gamma   90.00
#
_symmetry.space_group_name_H-M   'P 1'
#
loop_
_entity.id
_entity.type
_entity.pdbx_description
1 polymer ?
#
loop_
_entity_poly.entity_id
_entity_poly.type
_entity_poly.pdbx_seq_one_letter_code
_entity_poly.pdbx_strand_id
1 'polypeptide(L)'
;MLKEIKINTIILTVLLVLIITIYLLAENKANTSFTIIASLTAVKFIAVSFQFMETKKANLFWKILVSLFVVTFLIGVFVLN
;
A
#
# COMPACT_ATOMS: atom_id res chain seq x y z
N MET A 1 -10.32 -13.21 18.66
CA MET A 1 -9.52 -12.01 18.96
C MET A 1 -8.01 -12.21 18.78
N LEU A 2 -7.38 -13.19 19.43
CA LEU A 2 -5.91 -13.38 19.33
C LEU A 2 -5.37 -13.55 17.90
N LYS A 3 -6.12 -14.21 17.01
CA LYS A 3 -5.73 -14.39 15.59
C LYS A 3 -5.68 -13.06 14.82
N GLU A 4 -6.68 -12.20 14.99
CA GLU A 4 -6.72 -10.88 14.35
C GLU A 4 -5.59 -9.98 14.85
N ILE A 5 -5.29 -10.03 16.16
CA ILE A 5 -4.15 -9.30 16.75
C ILE A 5 -2.83 -9.77 16.12
N LYS A 6 -2.61 -11.08 16.00
CA LYS A 6 -1.40 -11.63 15.36
C LYS A 6 -1.26 -11.18 13.91
N ILE A 7 -2.35 -11.22 13.13
CA ILE A 7 -2.35 -10.79 11.73
C ILE A 7 -2.05 -9.29 11.63
N ASN A 8 -2.69 -8.47 12.49
CA ASN A 8 -2.42 -7.03 12.55
C ASN A 8 -0.95 -6.74 12.86
N THR A 9 -0.35 -7.45 13.82
CA THR A 9 1.06 -7.29 14.17
C THR A 9 1.96 -7.64 12.99
N ILE A 10 1.72 -8.75 12.30
CA ILE A 10 2.50 -9.15 11.12
C ILE A 10 2.41 -8.09 10.01
N ILE A 11 1.19 -7.64 9.68
CA ILE A 11 0.99 -6.65 8.64
C ILE A 11 1.63 -5.32 9.04
N LEU A 12 1.55 -4.93 10.31
CA LEU A 12 2.23 -3.73 10.81
C LEU A 12 3.75 -3.84 10.67
N THR A 13 4.35 -4.99 10.99
CA THR A 13 5.79 -5.22 10.79
C THR A 13 6.17 -5.11 9.32
N VAL A 14 5.38 -5.70 8.42
CA VAL A 14 5.60 -5.59 6.96
C VAL A 14 5.49 -4.14 6.50
N LEU A 15 4.51 -3.38 6.99
CA LEU A 15 4.34 -1.95 6.69
C LEU A 15 5.54 -1.12 7.16
N LEU A 16 6.09 -1.39 8.34
CA LEU A 16 7.28 -0.71 8.85
C LEU A 16 8.50 -0.95 7.95
N VAL A 17 8.72 -2.19 7.52
CA VAL A 17 9.81 -2.51 6.57
C VAL A 17 9.61 -1.75 5.26
N LEU A 18 8.40 -1.77 4.70
CA LEU A 18 8.05 -1.02 3.49
C LEU A 18 8.33 0.48 3.62
N ILE A 19 8.01 1.09 4.76
CA ILE A 19 8.28 2.52 5.02
C ILE A 19 9.79 2.79 4.99
N ILE A 20 10.58 1.95 5.66
CA ILE A 20 12.05 2.08 5.68
C ILE A 20 12.62 1.92 4.25
N THR A 21 12.14 0.93 3.50
CA THR A 21 12.57 0.73 2.11
C THR A 21 12.25 1.93 1.22
N ILE A 22 11.04 2.48 1.33
CA ILE A 22 10.64 3.69 0.58
C ILE A 22 11.54 4.88 0.96
N TYR A 23 11.81 5.07 2.24
CA TYR A 23 12.69 6.15 2.72
C TYR A 23 14.10 6.03 2.12
N LEU A 24 14.71 4.85 2.18
CA LEU A 24 16.05 4.61 1.63
C LEU A 24 16.10 4.81 0.10
N LEU A 25 15.05 4.39 -0.62
CA LEU A 25 14.94 4.60 -2.07
C LEU A 25 14.80 6.08 -2.43
N ALA A 26 14.06 6.84 -1.63
CA ALA A 26 13.88 8.27 -1.83
C ALA A 26 15.18 9.04 -1.59
N GLU A 27 15.94 8.67 -0.56
CA GLU A 27 17.20 9.32 -0.21
C GLU A 27 18.30 9.09 -1.26
N ASN A 28 18.31 7.93 -1.93
CA ASN A 28 19.33 7.60 -2.93
C ASN A 28 19.17 8.36 -4.27
N LYS A 29 18.14 9.21 -4.43
CA LYS A 29 17.91 10.10 -5.60
C LYS A 29 18.06 9.47 -6.99
N ALA A 30 17.93 8.15 -7.13
CA ALA A 30 18.01 7.50 -8.44
C ALA A 30 16.78 7.85 -9.28
N ASN A 31 16.96 8.19 -10.56
CA ASN A 31 15.84 8.55 -11.45
C ASN A 31 14.80 7.43 -11.62
N THR A 32 15.21 6.17 -11.48
CA THR A 32 14.30 5.00 -11.49
C THR A 32 13.58 4.76 -10.16
N SER A 33 13.88 5.54 -9.10
CA SER A 33 13.26 5.37 -7.79
C SER A 33 11.78 5.77 -7.77
N PHE A 34 11.33 6.71 -8.62
CA PHE A 34 9.95 7.21 -8.54
C PHE A 34 8.90 6.11 -8.79
N THR A 35 9.01 5.39 -9.91
CA THR A 35 8.06 4.31 -10.25
C THR A 35 8.03 3.22 -9.18
N ILE A 36 9.21 2.89 -8.62
CA ILE A 36 9.35 1.87 -7.56
C ILE A 36 8.70 2.36 -6.26
N ILE A 37 8.98 3.59 -5.83
CA ILE A 37 8.40 4.19 -4.63
C ILE A 37 6.87 4.28 -4.75
N ALA A 38 6.37 4.71 -5.91
CA ALA A 38 4.95 4.81 -6.17
C ALA A 38 4.27 3.43 -6.12
N SER A 39 4.90 2.41 -6.72
CA SER A 39 4.39 1.02 -6.66
C SER A 39 4.37 0.47 -5.23
N LEU A 40 5.44 0.67 -4.45
CA LEU A 40 5.50 0.28 -3.04
C LEU A 40 4.46 1.03 -2.20
N THR A 41 4.18 2.29 -2.53
CA THR A 41 3.15 3.09 -1.87
C THR A 41 1.75 2.55 -2.14
N ALA A 42 1.47 2.09 -3.36
CA ALA A 42 0.21 1.44 -3.70
C ALA A 42 -0.01 0.14 -2.90
N VAL A 43 1.03 -0.69 -2.78
CA VAL A 43 0.99 -1.92 -1.95
C VAL A 43 0.71 -1.58 -0.48
N LYS A 44 1.40 -0.58 0.06
CA LYS A 44 1.19 -0.09 1.43
C LYS A 44 -0.25 0.36 1.64
N PHE A 45 -0.81 1.10 0.68
CA PHE A 45 -2.20 1.57 0.75
C PHE A 45 -3.20 0.41 0.81
N ILE A 46 -3.05 -0.63 -0.04
CA ILE A 46 -3.91 -1.82 0.01
C ILE A 46 -3.86 -2.47 1.38
N ALA A 47 -2.65 -2.71 1.91
CA ALA A 47 -2.47 -3.34 3.21
C ALA A 47 -3.14 -2.53 4.33
N VAL A 48 -3.02 -1.20 4.31
CA VAL A 48 -3.67 -0.32 5.28
C VAL A 48 -5.20 -0.35 5.13
N SER A 49 -5.71 -0.18 3.91
CA SER A 49 -7.16 -0.16 3.66
C SER A 49 -7.82 -1.47 4.11
N PHE A 50 -7.34 -2.60 3.62
CA PHE A 50 -8.00 -3.87 3.92
C PHE A 50 -7.84 -4.34 5.37
N GLN A 51 -6.70 -4.06 6.01
CA GLN A 51 -6.44 -4.56 7.37
C GLN A 51 -6.84 -3.57 8.47
N PHE A 52 -6.62 -2.27 8.28
CA PHE A 52 -6.77 -1.27 9.36
C PHE A 52 -7.95 -0.31 9.15
N MET A 53 -8.49 -0.17 7.94
CA MET A 53 -9.67 0.68 7.67
C MET A 53 -10.98 -0.11 7.62
N GLU A 54 -10.99 -1.33 8.18
CA GLU A 54 -12.13 -2.25 8.18
C GLU A 54 -12.76 -2.54 6.80
N THR A 55 -12.08 -2.22 5.70
CA THR A 55 -12.63 -2.38 4.34
C THR A 55 -12.87 -3.85 4.01
N LYS A 56 -12.18 -4.78 4.69
CA LYS A 56 -12.45 -6.22 4.62
C LYS A 56 -13.87 -6.58 5.07
N LYS A 57 -14.43 -5.89 6.06
CA LYS A 57 -15.79 -6.10 6.58
C LYS A 57 -16.83 -5.24 5.86
N ALA A 58 -16.40 -4.24 5.10
CA ALA A 58 -17.27 -3.37 4.32
C ALA A 58 -17.99 -4.15 3.20
N ASN A 59 -19.06 -3.54 2.68
CA ASN A 59 -19.79 -4.05 1.53
C ASN A 59 -18.87 -4.13 0.28
N LEU A 60 -19.31 -4.89 -0.72
CA LEU A 60 -18.53 -5.11 -1.93
C LEU A 60 -18.19 -3.81 -2.66
N PHE A 61 -19.08 -2.82 -2.61
CA PHE A 61 -18.88 -1.50 -3.23
C PHE A 61 -17.59 -0.84 -2.75
N TRP A 62 -17.34 -0.79 -1.44
CA TRP A 62 -16.12 -0.17 -0.89
C TRP A 62 -14.85 -0.91 -1.30
N LYS A 63 -14.90 -2.24 -1.37
CA LYS A 63 -13.76 -3.07 -1.80
C LYS A 63 -13.40 -2.79 -3.26
N ILE A 64 -14.40 -2.71 -4.12
CA ILE A 64 -14.23 -2.36 -5.54
C ILE A 64 -13.68 -0.95 -5.67
N LEU A 65 -14.21 0.01 -4.91
CA LEU A 65 -13.78 1.41 -4.99
C LEU A 65 -12.30 1.58 -4.60
N VAL A 66 -11.86 0.93 -3.51
CA VAL A 66 -10.44 0.93 -3.10
C VAL A 66 -9.56 0.27 -4.16
N SER A 67 -9.98 -0.87 -4.71
CA SER A 67 -9.22 -1.54 -5.77
C SER A 67 -9.13 -0.69 -7.03
N LEU A 68 -10.23 -0.04 -7.42
CA LEU A 68 -10.29 0.85 -8.57
C LEU A 68 -9.35 2.03 -8.37
N PHE A 69 -9.39 2.68 -7.20
CA PHE A 69 -8.47 3.76 -6.86
C PHE A 69 -7.00 3.38 -7.03
N VAL A 70 -6.60 2.19 -6.57
CA VAL A 70 -5.22 1.73 -6.71
C VAL A 70 -4.84 1.50 -8.17
N VAL A 71 -5.74 0.90 -8.96
CA VAL A 71 -5.51 0.71 -10.40
C VAL A 71 -5.35 2.05 -11.11
N THR A 72 -6.25 3.01 -10.86
CA THR A 72 -6.18 4.34 -11.48
C THR A 72 -4.91 5.09 -11.06
N PHE A 73 -4.51 4.97 -9.79
CA PHE A 73 -3.25 5.53 -9.29
C PHE A 73 -2.03 4.95 -10.03
N LEU A 74 -1.95 3.62 -10.17
CA LEU A 74 -0.86 2.96 -10.87
C LEU A 74 -0.83 3.32 -12.36
N ILE A 75 -1.98 3.44 -13.01
CA ILE A 75 -2.08 3.93 -14.39
C ILE A 75 -1.55 5.36 -14.48
N GLY A 76 -1.96 6.25 -13.57
CA GLY A 76 -1.47 7.62 -13.52
C GLY A 76 0.05 7.70 -13.35
N VAL A 77 0.61 6.88 -12.45
CA VAL A 77 2.07 6.76 -12.27
C VAL A 77 2.75 6.29 -13.56
N PHE A 78 2.20 5.28 -14.23
CA PHE A 78 2.79 4.75 -15.47
C PHE A 78 2.72 5.74 -16.64
N VAL A 79 1.65 6.53 -16.75
CA VAL A 79 1.46 7.50 -17.84
C VAL A 79 2.31 8.76 -17.65
N LEU A 80 2.51 9.20 -16.40
CA LEU A 80 3.18 10.47 -16.08
C LEU A 80 4.70 10.35 -15.85
N ASN A 81 5.23 9.15 -15.77
CA ASN A 81 6.64 8.87 -15.50
C ASN A 81 7.36 8.36 -16.73
#